data_AF-A0A937YIL3-F1
#
_entry.id   AF-A0A937YIL3-F1
#
_cell.length_a   1.000
_cell.length_b   1.000
_cell.length_c   1.000
_cell.angle_alpha   90.00
_cell.angle_beta   90.00
_cell.angle_gamma   90.00
#
_symmetry.space_group_name_H-M   'P 1'
#
loop_
_entity.id
_entity.type
_entity.pdbx_description
1 polymer ?
#
loop_
_entity_poly.entity_id
_entity_poly.type
_entity_poly.pdbx_seq_one_letter_code
_entity_poly.pdbx_strand_id
1 'polypeptide(L)' 'MIANLKDGLPRWRVRERAWRELSQLDDRQLADIGLNRADIPAVVYGRESARG' A
#
# COMPACT_ATOMS: atom_id res chain seq x y z
N MET A 1 34.73 -9.68 -1.43
CA MET A 1 33.48 -9.87 -0.68
C MET A 1 32.81 -8.53 -0.50
N ILE A 2 31.77 -8.22 -1.28
CA ILE A 2 30.86 -7.12 -0.97
C ILE A 2 29.46 -7.70 -0.96
N ALA A 3 28.85 -7.68 0.22
CA ALA A 3 27.56 -8.28 0.49
C ALA A 3 26.51 -7.72 -0.48
N ASN A 4 25.72 -8.62 -1.05
CA ASN A 4 24.55 -8.32 -1.84
C ASN A 4 23.54 -7.62 -0.91
N LEU A 5 23.58 -6.29 -0.86
CA LEU A 5 22.66 -5.47 -0.09
C LEU A 5 21.31 -5.53 -0.79
N LYS A 6 20.57 -6.62 -0.58
CA LYS A 6 19.12 -6.66 -0.78
C LYS A 6 18.51 -5.79 0.31
N ASP A 7 18.74 -4.49 0.21
CA ASP A 7 18.17 -3.52 1.13
C ASP A 7 16.68 -3.47 0.79
N GLY A 8 15.93 -4.36 1.44
CA GLY A 8 14.48 -4.32 1.40
C GLY A 8 14.09 -2.96 1.95
N LEU A 9 13.55 -2.09 1.08
CA LEU A 9 13.03 -0.80 1.50
C LEU A 9 12.19 -0.99 2.76
N PRO A 10 12.40 -0.19 3.80
CA PRO A 10 11.71 -0.39 5.05
C PRO A 10 10.21 -0.34 4.80
N ARG A 11 9.47 -1.30 5.38
CA ARG A 11 8.07 -1.61 5.05
C ARG A 11 7.16 -0.39 5.08
N TRP A 12 7.46 0.63 5.90
CA TRP A 12 6.73 1.90 5.94
C TRP A 12 6.83 2.71 4.63
N ARG A 13 8.00 2.74 3.96
CA ARG A 13 8.18 3.45 2.68
C ARG A 13 7.40 2.81 1.55
N VAL A 14 7.36 1.48 1.55
CA VAL A 14 6.56 0.71 0.58
C VAL A 14 5.07 1.03 0.76
N ARG A 15 4.61 1.13 2.02
CA ARG A 15 3.23 1.49 2.34
C ARG A 15 2.87 2.92 1.95
N GLU A 16 3.70 3.90 2.26
CA GLU A 16 3.45 5.29 1.87
C GLU A 16 3.39 5.47 0.35
N ARG A 17 4.26 4.78 -0.37
CA ARG A 17 4.22 4.78 -1.84
C ARG A 17 2.90 4.18 -2.35
N ALA A 18 2.52 3.00 -1.86
CA ALA A 18 1.28 2.35 -2.22
C ALA A 18 0.06 3.22 -1.90
N TRP A 19 0.04 3.91 -0.75
CA TRP A 19 -1.00 4.87 -0.39
C TRP A 19 -1.11 6.00 -1.41
N ARG A 20 0.01 6.63 -1.78
CA ARG A 20 0.01 7.71 -2.77
C ARG A 20 -0.45 7.23 -4.14
N GLU A 21 0.06 6.09 -4.60
CA GLU A 21 -0.31 5.51 -5.90
C GLU A 21 -1.81 5.19 -5.94
N LEU A 22 -2.36 4.54 -4.92
CA LEU A 22 -3.81 4.24 -4.84
C LEU A 22 -4.66 5.51 -4.64
N SER A 23 -4.17 6.51 -3.91
CA SER A 23 -4.92 7.75 -3.68
C SER A 23 -5.02 8.63 -4.92
N GLN A 24 -4.07 8.49 -5.85
CA GLN A 24 -4.07 9.16 -7.16
C GLN A 24 -5.04 8.52 -8.15
N LEU A 25 -5.46 7.27 -7.94
CA LEU A 25 -6.46 6.63 -8.77
C LEU A 25 -7.85 7.19 -8.48
N ASP A 26 -8.62 7.43 -9.53
CA ASP A 26 -10.02 7.84 -9.41
C ASP A 26 -10.90 6.69 -8.91
N ASP A 27 -12.07 6.98 -8.34
CA ASP A 27 -12.96 5.97 -7.76
C ASP A 27 -13.36 4.89 -8.78
N ARG A 28 -13.49 5.25 -10.06
CA ARG A 28 -13.74 4.28 -11.14
C ARG A 28 -12.55 3.35 -11.38
N GLN A 29 -11.32 3.86 -11.30
CA GLN A 29 -10.11 3.06 -11.48
C GLN A 29 -9.89 2.11 -10.31
N LEU A 30 -10.21 2.56 -9.09
CA LEU A 30 -10.23 1.69 -7.92
C LEU A 30 -11.30 0.60 -8.07
N ALA A 31 -12.49 0.96 -8.54
CA ALA A 31 -13.58 0.00 -8.75
C ALA A 31 -13.27 -1.05 -9.83
N ASP A 32 -12.52 -0.69 -10.88
CA ASP A 32 -12.09 -1.62 -11.94
C ASP A 32 -11.21 -2.76 -11.39
N ILE A 33 -10.38 -2.45 -10.39
CA ILE A 33 -9.56 -3.44 -9.67
C ILE A 33 -10.26 -4.02 -8.43
N GLY A 34 -11.55 -3.74 -8.24
CA GLY A 34 -12.36 -4.26 -7.14
C GLY A 34 -12.05 -3.65 -5.77
N LEU A 35 -11.49 -2.44 -5.73
CA LEU A 35 -11.22 -1.70 -4.50
C LEU A 35 -12.13 -0.48 -4.36
N ASN A 36 -12.49 -0.14 -3.13
CA ASN A 36 -13.06 1.16 -2.82
C ASN A 36 -12.01 2.06 -2.14
N ARG A 37 -12.18 3.38 -2.23
CA ARG A 37 -11.28 4.35 -1.59
C ARG A 37 -11.19 4.14 -0.06
N ALA A 38 -12.24 3.63 0.55
CA ALA A 38 -12.28 3.25 1.97
C ALA A 38 -11.45 1.98 2.29
N ASP A 39 -11.16 1.12 1.31
CA ASP A 39 -10.36 -0.10 1.49
C ASP A 39 -8.85 0.16 1.38
N ILE A 40 -8.43 1.26 0.75
CA ILE A 40 -7.02 1.67 0.63
C ILE A 40 -6.26 1.56 1.97
N PRO A 41 -6.73 2.12 3.10
CA PRO A 41 -6.01 1.97 4.38
C PRO A 41 -5.90 0.52 4.84
N ALA A 42 -6.93 -0.30 4.65
CA ALA A 42 -6.91 -1.71 5.03
C ALA A 42 -5.90 -2.52 4.19
N VAL A 43 -5.76 -2.19 2.90
CA VAL A 43 -4.80 -2.84 1.99
C VAL A 43 -3.36 -2.37 2.25
N VAL A 44 -3.17 -1.06 2.48
CA VAL A 44 -1.84 -0.47 2.71
C VAL A 44 -1.28 -0.85 4.08
N TYR A 45 -2.05 -0.67 5.14
CA TYR A 45 -1.58 -0.90 6.51
C TYR A 45 -1.82 -2.33 7.00
N GLY A 46 -2.68 -3.08 6.31
CA GLY A 46 -3.10 -4.43 6.68
C GLY A 46 -4.36 -4.41 7.55
N ARG A 47 -5.24 -5.40 7.34
CA ARG A 47 -6.53 -5.58 8.06
C ARG A 47 -6.38 -5.70 9.58
N GLU A 48 -5.17 -5.98 10.06
CA GLU A 48 -4.78 -6.11 11.46
C GLU A 48 -4.79 -4.79 12.24
N SER A 49 -4.80 -3.63 11.57
CA SER A 49 -4.99 -2.32 12.22
C SER A 49 -6.46 -1.90 12.37
N ALA A 50 -7.41 -2.66 11.82
CA ALA A 50 -8.85 -2.37 11.92
C ALA A 50 -9.58 -3.19 13.01
N ARG A 51 -8.85 -4.01 13.78
CA ARG A 51 -9.29 -4.61 15.05
C ARG A 51 -8.43 -4.07 16.19
N GLY A 52 -8.79 -2.90 16.69
CA GLY A 52 -8.20 -2.27 17.88
C GLY A 52 -9.19 -1.27 18.42
#